data_AF-A0A6S6SYB5-F1
#
_entry.id   AF-A0A6S6SYB5-F1
#
_cell.length_a   1.000
_cell.length_b   1.000
_cell.length_c   1.000
_cell.angle_alpha   90.00
_cell.angle_beta   90.00
_cell.angle_gamma   90.00
#
_symmetry.space_group_name_H-M   'P 1'
#
loop_
_entity.id
_entity.type
_entity.pdbx_description
1 polymer ?
#
loop_
_entity_poly.entity_id
_entity_poly.type
_entity_poly.pdbx_seq_one_letter_code
_entity_poly.pdbx_strand_id
1 'polypeptide(L)'
;MTIKFRCICLVAGIVCMSSSVWAWKGEAATFTTHNTLSNPTWQSIGFQQTYSTPPIVVTIPETTGSNPGTIRIRSVTTSGFENTIVEPEDNDGPHLAMSSAYLAVEPGIHVLPDGTVIEAGFITTSSEQYGSAITGLSSWETVTLGYDFGSPPTIIAALQTMVNEVGEGGDFPPAVSSAPWMTVAINGITGTQFDVALDRSESGAGSVLEDETIGYIAMAKNAGGTFFDNQNQSIQYLAETSAANIRGWSNGDTTHTYGTTFSRAPISLVTKNTRNNRNGGWLRRSGNTSRTRIKLRLDEDHDHDSERATTAAEAEAAGILSFSRTFNAEFLPGFTVEKSSVVISDPVNGTNNPKAIPGAVVEYTLLITNTGHDYSDSDNFEVSDTLPADTSLLVSDIPGGSGGPVKFDDGATSSKTNWVFSGLSSLTDSIDFSTNGTDFSYGPTADGQGADASVTHIKLKPQGAFAAYPPSHPTASYRYRVIIK
;
A
#
# COMPACT_ATOMS: atom_id res chain seq x y z
N MET A 1 -2.91 -20.85 3.91
CA MET A 1 -2.67 -20.23 2.59
C MET A 1 -3.67 -20.86 1.62
N THR A 2 -4.79 -20.18 1.36
CA THR A 2 -5.88 -20.73 0.56
C THR A 2 -5.83 -20.06 -0.81
N ILE A 3 -5.19 -20.72 -1.76
CA ILE A 3 -5.24 -20.36 -3.18
C ILE A 3 -6.72 -20.41 -3.59
N LYS A 4 -7.33 -19.28 -3.94
CA LYS A 4 -8.72 -19.26 -4.41
C LYS A 4 -8.77 -19.71 -5.87
N PHE A 5 -8.93 -21.02 -6.08
CA PHE A 5 -9.33 -21.56 -7.38
C PHE A 5 -10.79 -21.16 -7.67
N ARG A 6 -11.02 -20.30 -8.66
CA ARG A 6 -12.33 -20.17 -9.31
C ARG A 6 -12.25 -20.89 -10.66
N CYS A 7 -12.74 -22.13 -10.73
CA CYS A 7 -12.98 -22.80 -12.00
C CYS A 7 -14.43 -22.52 -12.43
N ILE A 8 -14.62 -21.94 -13.62
CA ILE A 8 -15.94 -21.74 -14.23
C ILE A 8 -16.10 -22.81 -15.30
N CYS A 9 -17.12 -23.68 -15.16
CA CYS A 9 -17.44 -24.71 -16.13
C CYS A 9 -18.34 -24.13 -17.22
N LEU A 10 -17.81 -23.93 -18.43
CA LEU A 10 -18.58 -23.65 -19.65
C LEU A 10 -18.30 -24.76 -20.66
N VAL A 11 -19.25 -25.03 -21.55
CA VAL A 11 -19.45 -26.27 -22.35
C VAL A 11 -18.33 -26.58 -23.39
N ALA A 12 -17.10 -26.07 -23.24
CA ALA A 12 -15.98 -26.34 -24.15
C ALA A 12 -14.57 -26.46 -23.50
N GLY A 13 -14.47 -26.75 -22.20
CA GLY A 13 -13.18 -27.00 -21.52
C GLY A 13 -13.12 -26.33 -20.14
N ILE A 14 -12.21 -26.81 -19.29
CA ILE A 14 -12.01 -26.26 -17.94
C ILE A 14 -10.89 -25.22 -18.01
N VAL A 15 -11.22 -23.97 -17.65
CA VAL A 15 -10.22 -22.93 -17.36
C VAL A 15 -10.17 -22.74 -15.86
N CYS A 16 -8.96 -22.74 -15.30
CA CYS A 16 -8.74 -22.39 -13.92
C CYS A 16 -7.66 -21.30 -13.82
N MET A 17 -7.90 -20.33 -12.96
CA MET A 17 -6.94 -19.31 -12.61
C MET A 17 -6.31 -19.62 -11.27
N SER A 18 -5.04 -19.31 -11.16
CA SER A 18 -4.34 -19.23 -9.89
C SER A 18 -3.46 -17.99 -9.91
N SER A 19 -3.60 -17.16 -8.89
CA SER A 19 -2.61 -16.15 -8.58
C SER A 19 -2.23 -16.30 -7.11
N SER A 20 -0.95 -16.14 -6.82
CA SER A 20 -0.52 -15.74 -5.49
C SER A 20 -0.95 -14.28 -5.36
N VAL A 21 -2.00 -14.04 -4.60
CA VAL A 21 -2.49 -12.70 -4.36
C VAL A 21 -2.81 -12.58 -2.90
N TRP A 22 -2.05 -11.73 -2.24
CA TRP A 22 -2.33 -11.34 -0.89
C TRP A 22 -3.39 -10.24 -0.97
N ALA A 23 -4.50 -10.42 -0.26
CA ALA A 23 -5.38 -9.31 0.00
C ALA A 23 -4.57 -8.29 0.81
N TRP A 24 -4.46 -7.05 0.34
CA TRP A 24 -3.81 -6.06 1.17
C TRP A 24 -4.69 -5.74 2.37
N LYS A 25 -4.04 -5.48 3.50
CA LYS A 25 -4.69 -5.31 4.78
C LYS A 25 -4.48 -3.92 5.33
N GLY A 26 -5.56 -3.37 5.89
CA GLY A 26 -5.54 -2.11 6.62
C GLY A 26 -6.42 -2.20 7.87
N GLU A 27 -5.99 -1.56 8.95
CA GLU A 27 -6.81 -1.43 10.16
C GLU A 27 -6.53 -0.13 10.90
N ALA A 28 -7.52 0.36 11.63
CA ALA A 28 -7.34 1.47 12.57
C ALA A 28 -8.08 1.19 13.86
N ALA A 29 -7.50 1.58 15.00
CA ALA A 29 -8.14 1.47 16.30
C ALA A 29 -7.65 2.55 17.27
N THR A 30 -8.40 2.74 18.36
CA THR A 30 -8.06 3.65 19.46
C THR A 30 -7.48 2.87 20.64
N PHE A 31 -6.57 3.47 21.39
CA PHE A 31 -6.04 2.93 22.64
C PHE A 31 -5.73 4.06 23.63
N THR A 32 -5.40 3.70 24.86
CA THR A 32 -4.87 4.63 25.87
C THR A 32 -3.49 4.15 26.27
N THR A 33 -2.50 5.04 26.24
CA THR A 33 -1.13 4.72 26.64
C THR A 33 -1.06 4.39 28.14
N HIS A 34 0.01 3.75 28.59
CA HIS A 34 0.32 3.72 30.02
C HIS A 34 0.52 5.14 30.57
N ASN A 35 0.16 5.33 31.85
CA ASN A 35 0.59 6.48 32.63
C ASN A 35 1.99 6.18 33.16
N THR A 36 3.02 6.69 32.50
CA THR A 36 4.41 6.29 32.77
C THR A 36 4.94 6.84 34.10
N LEU A 37 4.27 7.83 34.72
CA LEU A 37 4.53 8.23 36.11
C LEU A 37 4.29 7.09 37.12
N SER A 38 3.39 6.16 36.80
CA SER A 38 3.02 5.02 37.67
C SER A 38 3.41 3.66 37.08
N ASN A 39 3.60 3.58 35.78
CA ASN A 39 3.94 2.37 35.06
C ASN A 39 4.87 2.71 33.86
N PRO A 40 6.17 2.97 34.10
CA PRO A 40 7.13 3.35 33.07
C PRO A 40 7.58 2.13 32.26
N THR A 41 6.63 1.44 31.62
CA THR A 41 6.88 0.23 30.83
C THR A 41 6.25 0.34 29.45
N TRP A 42 6.90 -0.30 28.49
CA TRP A 42 6.39 -0.47 27.13
C TRP A 42 5.05 -1.22 27.14
N GLN A 43 4.08 -0.69 26.40
CA GLN A 43 2.76 -1.28 26.25
C GLN A 43 2.65 -1.99 24.90
N SER A 44 2.39 -3.29 24.92
CA SER A 44 2.09 -4.05 23.70
C SER A 44 0.66 -3.77 23.22
N ILE A 45 0.52 -3.47 21.93
CA ILE A 45 -0.74 -3.30 21.22
C ILE A 45 -0.85 -4.41 20.18
N GLY A 46 -1.88 -5.26 20.30
CA GLY A 46 -2.17 -6.29 19.31
C GLY A 46 -3.01 -5.73 18.16
N PHE A 47 -2.69 -6.16 16.95
CA PHE A 47 -3.54 -5.88 15.79
C PHE A 47 -4.85 -6.66 15.85
N GLN A 48 -5.89 -6.13 15.21
CA GLN A 48 -7.20 -6.80 15.10
C GLN A 48 -7.22 -7.90 14.03
N GLN A 49 -6.19 -7.95 13.18
CA GLN A 49 -5.92 -9.02 12.24
C GLN A 49 -4.41 -9.33 12.14
N THR A 50 -4.06 -10.48 11.59
CA THR A 50 -2.66 -10.84 11.32
C THR A 50 -2.28 -10.45 9.90
N TYR A 51 -1.10 -9.86 9.77
CA TYR A 51 -0.51 -9.39 8.53
C TYR A 51 0.44 -10.42 7.92
N SER A 52 0.70 -10.29 6.62
CA SER A 52 1.67 -11.14 5.91
C SER A 52 3.11 -10.64 6.09
N THR A 53 3.26 -9.33 6.19
CA THR A 53 4.49 -8.58 6.47
C THR A 53 4.19 -7.53 7.54
N PRO A 54 5.18 -7.08 8.34
CA PRO A 54 4.95 -6.00 9.28
C PRO A 54 4.40 -4.74 8.57
N PRO A 55 3.24 -4.21 9.00
CA PRO A 55 2.64 -3.03 8.36
C PRO A 55 3.35 -1.73 8.79
N ILE A 56 3.12 -0.65 8.05
CA ILE A 56 3.45 0.71 8.49
C ILE A 56 2.47 1.07 9.61
N VAL A 57 2.97 1.51 10.77
CA VAL A 57 2.12 1.96 11.89
C VAL A 57 2.31 3.45 12.14
N VAL A 58 1.23 4.22 12.10
CA VAL A 58 1.23 5.65 12.48
C VAL A 58 0.32 5.86 13.68
N THR A 59 0.81 6.58 14.69
CA THR A 59 0.05 6.92 15.90
C THR A 59 -0.15 8.43 16.04
N ILE A 60 -1.03 8.86 16.95
CA ILE A 60 -1.26 10.27 17.25
C ILE A 60 -1.27 10.53 18.75
N PRO A 61 -0.38 11.40 19.28
CA PRO A 61 -0.50 11.90 20.66
C PRO A 61 -1.66 12.87 20.86
N GLU A 62 -2.23 12.88 22.07
CA GLU A 62 -3.21 13.87 22.53
C GLU A 62 -2.53 14.95 23.37
N THR A 63 -3.17 16.10 23.60
CA THR A 63 -2.70 17.18 24.50
C THR A 63 -2.88 16.92 26.01
N THR A 64 -3.29 15.72 26.43
CA THR A 64 -3.35 15.38 27.87
C THR A 64 -1.94 15.38 28.43
N GLY A 65 -1.70 16.09 29.54
CA GLY A 65 -0.36 16.43 30.07
C GLY A 65 0.30 17.56 29.26
N SER A 66 0.74 18.61 29.96
CA SER A 66 1.22 19.85 29.34
C SER A 66 2.67 19.84 28.90
N ASN A 67 3.45 18.88 29.41
CA ASN A 67 4.84 18.67 29.02
C ASN A 67 4.91 18.27 27.53
N PRO A 68 6.00 18.65 26.84
CA PRO A 68 6.27 18.17 25.48
C PRO A 68 6.33 16.65 25.50
N GLY A 69 5.61 16.03 24.57
CA GLY A 69 5.61 14.57 24.50
C GLY A 69 5.00 14.05 23.22
N THR A 70 5.49 12.90 22.80
CA THR A 70 4.96 12.16 21.65
C THR A 70 4.89 10.67 21.94
N ILE A 71 4.21 9.93 21.08
CA ILE A 71 4.15 8.47 21.16
C ILE A 71 5.27 7.90 20.32
N ARG A 72 6.11 7.08 20.94
CA ARG A 72 7.09 6.27 20.26
C ARG A 72 6.58 4.84 20.09
N ILE A 73 6.89 4.23 18.95
CA ILE A 73 6.62 2.82 18.69
C ILE A 73 7.91 2.06 18.42
N ARG A 74 7.89 0.76 18.69
CA ARG A 74 8.95 -0.18 18.29
C ARG A 74 8.41 -1.59 18.10
N SER A 75 9.29 -2.48 17.64
CA SER A 75 9.02 -3.91 17.54
C SER A 75 7.71 -4.19 16.79
N VAL A 76 7.51 -3.50 15.67
CA VAL A 76 6.37 -3.74 14.78
C VAL A 76 6.54 -5.14 14.16
N THR A 77 5.58 -6.01 14.43
CA THR A 77 5.52 -7.39 13.93
C THR A 77 4.30 -7.56 13.02
N THR A 78 4.01 -8.79 12.59
CA THR A 78 2.78 -9.09 11.83
C THR A 78 1.52 -9.15 12.69
N SER A 79 1.63 -9.06 14.02
CA SER A 79 0.50 -9.22 14.95
C SER A 79 0.37 -8.09 15.97
N GLY A 80 1.28 -7.12 15.98
CA GLY A 80 1.22 -5.97 16.87
C GLY A 80 2.51 -5.16 16.92
N PHE A 81 2.55 -4.18 17.81
CA PHE A 81 3.70 -3.31 18.08
C PHE A 81 3.76 -2.96 19.57
N GLU A 82 4.88 -2.40 20.02
CA GLU A 82 4.99 -1.80 21.35
C GLU A 82 4.96 -0.28 21.25
N ASN A 83 4.42 0.39 22.27
CA ASN A 83 4.40 1.84 22.36
C ASN A 83 4.74 2.37 23.76
N THR A 84 5.16 3.62 23.83
CA THR A 84 5.21 4.42 25.05
C THR A 84 5.12 5.92 24.71
N ILE A 85 4.86 6.76 25.72
CA ILE A 85 5.09 8.20 25.62
C ILE A 85 6.57 8.46 25.90
N VAL A 86 7.18 9.34 25.12
CA VAL A 86 8.53 9.87 25.33
C VAL A 86 8.49 11.39 25.42
N GLU A 87 9.38 11.95 26.24
CA GLU A 87 9.60 13.39 26.39
C GLU A 87 11.03 13.76 25.95
N PRO A 88 11.27 15.01 25.49
CA PRO A 88 12.61 15.52 25.19
C PRO A 88 13.45 15.74 26.47
N GLU A 89 14.76 15.93 26.32
CA GLU A 89 15.75 15.97 27.42
C GLU A 89 15.55 17.12 28.43
N ASP A 90 14.79 18.15 28.09
CA ASP A 90 14.44 19.25 29.01
C ASP A 90 13.36 18.85 30.03
N ASN A 91 12.83 17.62 29.96
CA ASN A 91 11.86 17.05 30.90
C ASN A 91 12.46 15.84 31.65
N ASP A 92 11.66 15.17 32.47
CA ASP A 92 12.12 14.05 33.30
C ASP A 92 11.85 12.66 32.68
N GLY A 93 11.02 12.57 31.65
CA GLY A 93 10.74 11.36 30.87
C GLY A 93 9.33 10.79 31.10
N PRO A 94 8.93 10.51 32.37
CA PRO A 94 7.60 10.03 32.69
C PRO A 94 6.49 11.06 32.42
N HIS A 95 5.42 10.62 31.76
CA HIS A 95 4.33 11.46 31.29
C HIS A 95 2.95 10.84 31.65
N LEU A 96 1.93 11.70 31.82
CA LEU A 96 0.53 11.27 31.97
C LEU A 96 0.05 10.45 30.77
N ALA A 97 -0.83 9.47 31.02
CA ALA A 97 -1.47 8.71 29.95
C ALA A 97 -2.25 9.60 28.96
N MET A 98 -2.19 9.26 27.68
CA MET A 98 -2.91 9.95 26.60
C MET A 98 -3.87 8.99 25.91
N SER A 99 -5.02 9.52 25.46
CA SER A 99 -5.80 8.82 24.46
C SER A 99 -5.09 8.90 23.10
N SER A 100 -5.02 7.79 22.38
CA SER A 100 -4.36 7.70 21.09
C SER A 100 -5.15 6.84 20.11
N ALA A 101 -4.68 6.79 18.88
CA ALA A 101 -5.12 5.86 17.87
C ALA A 101 -3.92 5.43 17.01
N TYR A 102 -4.08 4.32 16.32
CA TYR A 102 -3.15 3.90 15.28
C TYR A 102 -3.88 3.64 13.95
N LEU A 103 -3.15 3.79 12.86
CA LEU A 103 -3.45 3.22 11.54
C LEU A 103 -2.32 2.27 11.17
N ALA A 104 -2.65 1.06 10.76
CA ALA A 104 -1.72 0.05 10.27
C ALA A 104 -2.09 -0.37 8.84
N VAL A 105 -1.17 -0.21 7.89
CA VAL A 105 -1.37 -0.50 6.45
C VAL A 105 -0.21 -1.33 5.93
N GLU A 106 -0.48 -2.40 5.16
CA GLU A 106 0.57 -3.18 4.52
C GLU A 106 1.40 -2.31 3.56
N PRO A 107 2.71 -2.58 3.41
CA PRO A 107 3.53 -1.88 2.44
C PRO A 107 3.07 -2.21 1.01
N GLY A 108 2.99 -1.20 0.16
CA GLY A 108 2.61 -1.35 -1.24
C GLY A 108 1.83 -0.17 -1.79
N ILE A 109 1.52 -0.24 -3.08
CA ILE A 109 0.57 0.64 -3.76
C ILE A 109 -0.72 -0.14 -3.89
N HIS A 110 -1.75 0.32 -3.20
CA HIS A 110 -3.03 -0.37 -3.14
C HIS A 110 -4.16 0.53 -3.63
N VAL A 111 -5.30 -0.08 -3.94
CA VAL A 111 -6.49 0.65 -4.37
C VAL A 111 -7.69 0.31 -3.47
N LEU A 112 -8.44 1.35 -3.10
CA LEU A 112 -9.72 1.21 -2.41
C LEU A 112 -10.85 0.87 -3.40
N PRO A 113 -12.01 0.41 -2.92
CA PRO A 113 -13.12 0.01 -3.79
C PRO A 113 -13.63 1.08 -4.76
N ASP A 114 -13.38 2.36 -4.48
CA ASP A 114 -13.77 3.49 -5.30
C ASP A 114 -12.69 3.96 -6.29
N GLY A 115 -11.53 3.29 -6.33
CA GLY A 115 -10.40 3.68 -7.19
C GLY A 115 -9.36 4.55 -6.52
N THR A 116 -9.58 4.98 -5.29
CA THR A 116 -8.60 5.81 -4.56
C THR A 116 -7.36 4.99 -4.26
N VAL A 117 -6.21 5.54 -4.63
CA VAL A 117 -4.91 4.92 -4.35
C VAL A 117 -4.43 5.30 -2.95
N ILE A 118 -3.94 4.29 -2.24
CA ILE A 118 -3.17 4.42 -1.00
C ILE A 118 -1.79 3.80 -1.24
N GLU A 119 -0.75 4.59 -1.00
CA GLU A 119 0.63 4.11 -1.07
C GLU A 119 1.23 4.12 0.33
N ALA A 120 1.71 2.97 0.80
CA ALA A 120 2.37 2.85 2.08
C ALA A 120 3.77 2.27 1.89
N GLY A 121 4.77 2.93 2.46
CA GLY A 121 6.16 2.58 2.23
C GLY A 121 7.06 2.89 3.41
N PHE A 122 8.31 2.43 3.30
CA PHE A 122 9.38 2.72 4.25
C PHE A 122 10.51 3.46 3.54
N ILE A 123 11.21 4.30 4.30
CA ILE A 123 12.47 4.92 3.92
C ILE A 123 13.40 4.83 5.12
N THR A 124 14.65 4.42 4.90
CA THR A 124 15.71 4.47 5.91
C THR A 124 16.49 5.77 5.75
N THR A 125 16.76 6.48 6.83
CA THR A 125 17.52 7.73 6.76
C THR A 125 18.23 8.05 8.07
N SER A 126 19.37 8.73 7.93
CA SER A 126 20.08 9.45 8.99
C SER A 126 20.13 10.96 8.70
N SER A 127 19.37 11.44 7.72
CA SER A 127 19.25 12.88 7.45
C SER A 127 18.50 13.56 8.59
N GLU A 128 19.07 14.65 9.11
CA GLU A 128 18.55 15.38 10.25
C GLU A 128 18.09 16.79 9.86
N GLN A 129 17.08 17.30 10.54
CA GLN A 129 16.73 18.72 10.59
C GLN A 129 16.90 19.22 12.03
N TYR A 130 17.32 20.47 12.17
CA TYR A 130 17.59 21.07 13.47
C TYR A 130 16.77 22.35 13.66
N GLY A 131 16.46 22.64 14.91
CA GLY A 131 15.96 23.92 15.38
C GLY A 131 17.03 25.01 15.32
N SER A 132 16.61 26.27 15.46
CA SER A 132 17.49 27.41 15.20
C SER A 132 18.62 27.55 16.22
N ALA A 133 18.42 27.04 17.44
CA ALA A 133 19.40 27.06 18.51
C ALA A 133 20.49 25.98 18.41
N ILE A 134 20.30 24.94 17.59
CA ILE A 134 21.21 23.79 17.51
C ILE A 134 22.13 23.88 16.29
N THR A 135 23.44 23.67 16.52
CA THR A 135 24.42 23.58 15.44
C THR A 135 24.46 22.16 14.90
N GLY A 136 23.99 21.97 13.66
CA GLY A 136 24.03 20.69 12.97
C GLY A 136 23.95 20.88 11.45
N LEU A 137 24.35 19.87 10.68
CA LEU A 137 24.16 19.88 9.24
C LEU A 137 22.75 19.41 8.92
N SER A 138 21.88 20.33 8.51
CA SER A 138 20.52 19.98 8.09
C SER A 138 20.53 19.40 6.67
N SER A 139 19.93 18.22 6.50
CA SER A 139 19.77 17.54 5.20
C SER A 139 18.40 16.88 5.07
N TRP A 140 18.04 16.50 3.85
CA TRP A 140 16.78 15.84 3.53
C TRP A 140 17.06 14.55 2.77
N GLU A 141 16.24 13.54 3.02
CA GLU A 141 16.12 12.34 2.20
C GLU A 141 14.89 12.46 1.31
N THR A 142 15.03 12.23 0.01
CA THR A 142 13.90 12.33 -0.92
C THR A 142 13.24 10.97 -1.08
N VAL A 143 11.97 10.87 -0.70
CA VAL A 143 11.11 9.72 -0.99
C VAL A 143 10.53 9.87 -2.38
N THR A 144 10.77 8.89 -3.26
CA THR A 144 10.07 8.78 -4.55
C THR A 144 8.82 7.92 -4.36
N LEU A 145 7.65 8.46 -4.69
CA LEU A 145 6.39 7.74 -4.69
C LEU A 145 6.31 6.83 -5.93
N GLY A 146 5.89 5.59 -5.73
CA GLY A 146 5.67 4.64 -6.81
C GLY A 146 4.41 4.93 -7.63
N TYR A 147 3.46 5.69 -7.08
CA TYR A 147 2.30 6.22 -7.79
C TYR A 147 2.42 7.72 -8.04
N ASP A 148 2.13 8.16 -9.27
CA ASP A 148 1.99 9.58 -9.61
C ASP A 148 0.57 10.06 -9.26
N PHE A 149 0.46 10.80 -8.16
CA PHE A 149 -0.81 11.39 -7.71
C PHE A 149 -1.24 12.60 -8.55
N GLY A 150 -0.43 13.07 -9.50
CA GLY A 150 -0.68 14.24 -10.36
C GLY A 150 -0.68 15.60 -9.64
N SER A 151 -0.73 15.59 -8.30
CA SER A 151 -0.69 16.75 -7.40
C SER A 151 -0.26 16.29 -6.00
N PRO A 152 0.20 17.19 -5.12
CA PRO A 152 0.67 16.81 -3.79
C PRO A 152 -0.37 15.98 -2.99
N PRO A 153 -0.06 14.73 -2.61
CA PRO A 153 -0.94 13.91 -1.78
C PRO A 153 -0.95 14.38 -0.32
N THR A 154 -1.93 13.88 0.42
CA THR A 154 -1.91 13.90 1.89
C THR A 154 -1.00 12.77 2.37
N ILE A 155 -0.11 13.06 3.31
CA ILE A 155 0.88 12.11 3.84
C ILE A 155 0.72 12.07 5.36
N ILE A 156 0.80 10.90 5.95
CA ILE A 156 1.10 10.75 7.38
C ILE A 156 2.29 9.80 7.51
N ALA A 157 3.11 10.03 8.53
CA ALA A 157 4.33 9.26 8.74
C ALA A 157 4.69 9.17 10.23
N ALA A 158 5.44 8.13 10.56
CA ALA A 158 5.99 7.92 11.90
C ALA A 158 7.30 7.14 11.84
N LEU A 159 8.17 7.38 12.83
CA LEU A 159 9.33 6.53 13.08
C LEU A 159 8.86 5.12 13.46
N GLN A 160 9.42 4.12 12.78
CA GLN A 160 9.12 2.70 12.97
C GLN A 160 10.19 2.00 13.82
N THR A 161 11.33 2.65 13.98
CA THR A 161 12.48 2.18 14.75
C THR A 161 12.97 3.26 15.72
N MET A 162 13.87 2.84 16.61
CA MET A 162 14.47 3.65 17.67
C MET A 162 15.91 3.20 17.90
N VAL A 163 16.65 2.93 16.82
CA VAL A 163 18.01 2.36 16.93
C VAL A 163 18.96 3.31 17.65
N ASN A 164 18.74 4.62 17.51
CA ASN A 164 19.57 5.66 18.09
C ASN A 164 19.06 6.16 19.46
N GLU A 165 17.76 6.02 19.78
CA GLU A 165 17.18 6.48 21.05
C GLU A 165 17.62 5.59 22.23
N VAL A 166 18.67 6.02 22.93
CA VAL A 166 19.23 5.32 24.10
C VAL A 166 18.79 5.90 25.43
N GLY A 167 18.17 7.09 25.42
CA GLY A 167 17.77 7.82 26.63
C GLY A 167 18.94 8.43 27.39
N GLU A 168 18.69 8.92 28.60
CA GLU A 168 19.69 9.60 29.43
C GLU A 168 20.46 8.64 30.35
N GLY A 169 21.75 8.90 30.55
CA GLY A 169 22.56 8.17 31.54
C GLY A 169 22.74 6.66 31.27
N GLY A 170 22.31 6.16 30.10
CA GLY A 170 22.31 4.75 29.75
C GLY A 170 21.00 4.00 30.11
N ASP A 171 20.00 4.70 30.65
CA ASP A 171 18.66 4.19 30.89
C ASP A 171 17.73 4.50 29.70
N PHE A 172 16.77 3.61 29.43
CA PHE A 172 15.86 3.76 28.28
C PHE A 172 14.55 4.47 28.66
N PRO A 173 13.93 5.25 27.74
CA PRO A 173 12.57 5.72 27.90
C PRO A 173 11.57 4.58 28.14
N PRO A 174 10.49 4.79 28.91
CA PRO A 174 9.97 6.09 29.36
C PRO A 174 10.34 6.47 30.80
N ALA A 175 11.29 5.76 31.43
CA ALA A 175 11.71 6.08 32.80
C ALA A 175 12.62 7.33 32.86
N VAL A 176 13.21 7.68 31.72
CA VAL A 176 14.02 8.87 31.48
C VAL A 176 13.63 9.47 30.12
N SER A 177 14.08 10.69 29.86
CA SER A 177 13.85 11.40 28.60
C SER A 177 14.48 10.70 27.40
N SER A 178 13.94 10.96 26.20
CA SER A 178 14.44 10.40 24.95
C SER A 178 15.64 11.22 24.46
N ALA A 179 16.74 10.50 24.18
CA ALA A 179 17.96 11.08 23.62
C ALA A 179 18.56 10.10 22.58
N PRO A 180 18.82 10.54 21.33
CA PRO A 180 18.42 11.83 20.77
C PRO A 180 16.91 11.95 20.60
N TRP A 181 16.36 13.14 20.82
CA TRP A 181 14.97 13.43 20.46
C TRP A 181 14.81 13.46 18.94
N MET A 182 13.80 12.76 18.41
CA MET A 182 13.53 12.71 16.97
C MET A 182 12.05 12.67 16.66
N THR A 183 11.59 13.53 15.75
CA THR A 183 10.27 13.44 15.13
C THR A 183 10.40 13.40 13.61
N VAL A 184 9.30 13.27 12.88
CA VAL A 184 9.34 13.23 11.41
C VAL A 184 9.08 14.63 10.84
N ALA A 185 10.06 15.18 10.14
CA ALA A 185 9.85 16.34 9.27
C ALA A 185 9.48 15.89 7.86
N ILE A 186 8.50 16.56 7.25
CA ILE A 186 8.12 16.39 5.85
C ILE A 186 8.12 17.77 5.18
N ASN A 187 8.65 17.84 3.96
CA ASN A 187 8.55 19.04 3.13
C ASN A 187 8.50 18.70 1.63
N GLY A 188 8.33 19.70 0.77
CA GLY A 188 8.55 19.55 -0.66
C GLY A 188 7.61 18.56 -1.38
N ILE A 189 6.39 18.35 -0.86
CA ILE A 189 5.46 17.35 -1.40
C ILE A 189 5.02 17.73 -2.83
N THR A 190 5.22 16.80 -3.76
CA THR A 190 4.76 16.86 -5.15
C THR A 190 3.90 15.62 -5.48
N GLY A 191 3.44 15.48 -6.72
CA GLY A 191 2.68 14.29 -7.14
C GLY A 191 3.47 12.97 -7.10
N THR A 192 4.81 13.03 -7.13
CA THR A 192 5.68 11.85 -7.30
C THR A 192 6.78 11.75 -6.26
N GLN A 193 6.95 12.73 -5.37
CA GLN A 193 7.99 12.72 -4.35
C GLN A 193 7.69 13.66 -3.19
N PHE A 194 8.37 13.47 -2.07
CA PHE A 194 8.44 14.39 -0.94
C PHE A 194 9.76 14.19 -0.19
N ASP A 195 10.14 15.16 0.62
CA ASP A 195 11.36 15.10 1.43
C ASP A 195 11.03 14.75 2.87
N VAL A 196 11.87 13.92 3.51
CA VAL A 196 11.80 13.55 4.92
C VAL A 196 13.14 13.74 5.64
N ALA A 197 13.06 13.91 6.95
CA ALA A 197 14.23 13.89 7.83
C ALA A 197 13.81 13.57 9.28
N LEU A 198 14.81 13.23 10.09
CA LEU A 198 14.73 13.15 11.55
C LEU A 198 14.79 14.57 12.11
N ASP A 199 13.65 15.10 12.55
CA ASP A 199 13.55 16.44 13.12
C ASP A 199 13.95 16.41 14.59
N ARG A 200 15.15 16.93 14.86
CA ARG A 200 15.72 17.06 16.20
C ARG A 200 15.07 18.20 17.00
N SER A 201 14.29 19.08 16.35
CA SER A 201 13.81 20.32 16.97
C SER A 201 14.96 21.06 17.67
N GLU A 202 14.78 21.63 18.86
CA GLU A 202 15.86 22.33 19.57
C GLU A 202 16.62 21.44 20.57
N SER A 203 16.44 20.11 20.48
CA SER A 203 17.15 19.10 21.27
C SER A 203 18.59 18.87 20.77
N GLY A 204 19.56 19.16 21.64
CA GLY A 204 20.99 18.96 21.38
C GLY A 204 21.53 17.61 21.88
N ALA A 205 20.79 16.88 22.71
CA ALA A 205 21.29 15.65 23.33
C ALA A 205 21.35 14.47 22.36
N GLY A 206 22.40 13.65 22.46
CA GLY A 206 22.55 12.42 21.66
C GLY A 206 22.90 12.64 20.19
N SER A 207 23.16 11.54 19.48
CA SER A 207 23.57 11.54 18.07
C SER A 207 22.84 10.47 17.28
N VAL A 208 22.52 10.76 16.02
CA VAL A 208 22.08 9.77 15.05
C VAL A 208 23.32 9.20 14.36
N LEU A 209 23.64 7.95 14.64
CA LEU A 209 24.82 7.25 14.13
C LEU A 209 24.47 6.13 13.14
N GLU A 210 23.23 5.65 13.20
CA GLU A 210 22.68 4.62 12.34
C GLU A 210 21.38 5.13 11.69
N ASP A 211 20.98 4.55 10.56
CA ASP A 211 19.72 4.92 9.91
C ASP A 211 18.51 4.51 10.75
N GLU A 212 17.53 5.40 10.86
CA GLU A 212 16.18 5.09 11.34
C GLU A 212 15.25 4.77 10.17
N THR A 213 14.25 3.92 10.40
CA THR A 213 13.18 3.65 9.45
C THR A 213 11.99 4.57 9.72
N ILE A 214 11.61 5.37 8.73
CA ILE A 214 10.36 6.13 8.70
C ILE A 214 9.36 5.37 7.82
N GLY A 215 8.18 5.12 8.35
CA GLY A 215 7.04 4.58 7.60
C GLY A 215 6.12 5.72 7.20
N TYR A 216 5.66 5.74 5.96
CA TYR A 216 4.74 6.74 5.43
C TYR A 216 3.49 6.09 4.80
N ILE A 217 2.39 6.83 4.80
CA ILE A 217 1.14 6.49 4.12
C ILE A 217 0.68 7.73 3.36
N ALA A 218 0.61 7.62 2.03
CA ALA A 218 0.19 8.67 1.11
C ALA A 218 -1.16 8.33 0.46
N MET A 219 -2.03 9.34 0.35
CA MET A 219 -3.33 9.24 -0.31
C MET A 219 -3.65 10.55 -1.03
N ALA A 220 -4.38 10.49 -2.15
CA ALA A 220 -4.73 11.70 -2.89
C ALA A 220 -5.43 12.74 -1.98
N LYS A 221 -4.99 14.00 -2.06
CA LYS A 221 -5.56 15.07 -1.25
C LYS A 221 -7.04 15.26 -1.58
N ASN A 222 -7.86 15.42 -0.53
CA ASN A 222 -9.33 15.51 -0.59
C ASN A 222 -10.01 14.23 -1.10
N ALA A 223 -9.30 13.09 -1.16
CA ALA A 223 -9.96 11.82 -1.42
C ALA A 223 -10.88 11.46 -0.25
N GLY A 224 -12.07 10.98 -0.56
CA GLY A 224 -13.04 10.59 0.44
C GLY A 224 -14.11 9.70 -0.16
N GLY A 225 -14.49 8.68 0.59
CA GLY A 225 -15.37 7.64 0.09
C GLY A 225 -15.77 6.68 1.19
N THR A 226 -16.24 5.51 0.78
CA THR A 226 -16.64 4.45 1.70
C THR A 226 -16.16 3.10 1.23
N PHE A 227 -15.72 2.25 2.15
CA PHE A 227 -15.50 0.83 1.93
C PHE A 227 -16.19 0.01 3.02
N PHE A 228 -16.15 -1.32 2.91
CA PHE A 228 -16.66 -2.23 3.93
C PHE A 228 -15.50 -2.95 4.63
N ASP A 229 -15.58 -3.07 5.95
CA ASP A 229 -14.63 -3.86 6.74
C ASP A 229 -14.94 -5.37 6.69
N ASN A 230 -14.14 -6.18 7.38
CA ASN A 230 -14.31 -7.63 7.45
C ASN A 230 -15.63 -8.07 8.10
N GLN A 231 -16.32 -7.18 8.81
CA GLN A 231 -17.63 -7.41 9.44
C GLN A 231 -18.78 -6.79 8.61
N ASN A 232 -18.50 -6.40 7.36
CA ASN A 232 -19.44 -5.77 6.44
C ASN A 232 -20.03 -4.45 6.99
N GLN A 233 -19.28 -3.74 7.84
CA GLN A 233 -19.62 -2.40 8.29
C GLN A 233 -19.06 -1.37 7.32
N SER A 234 -19.88 -0.37 6.97
CA SER A 234 -19.43 0.74 6.14
C SER A 234 -18.48 1.65 6.92
N ILE A 235 -17.29 1.84 6.36
CA ILE A 235 -16.25 2.75 6.84
C ILE A 235 -16.16 3.92 5.87
N GLN A 236 -16.56 5.10 6.32
CA GLN A 236 -16.26 6.34 5.60
C GLN A 236 -14.82 6.76 5.90
N TYR A 237 -14.06 7.13 4.88
CA TYR A 237 -12.70 7.65 5.00
C TYR A 237 -12.59 9.04 4.36
N LEU A 238 -11.56 9.79 4.77
CA LEU A 238 -11.22 11.10 4.23
C LEU A 238 -9.72 11.37 4.39
N ALA A 239 -9.06 11.81 3.32
CA ALA A 239 -7.69 12.29 3.31
C ALA A 239 -7.66 13.80 3.02
N GLU A 240 -7.12 14.60 3.92
CA GLU A 240 -7.05 16.04 3.78
C GLU A 240 -5.67 16.58 4.18
N THR A 241 -5.26 17.67 3.52
CA THR A 241 -4.15 18.50 3.98
C THR A 241 -4.71 19.84 4.42
N SER A 242 -4.49 20.22 5.68
CA SER A 242 -4.96 21.48 6.24
C SER A 242 -4.28 22.69 5.59
N ALA A 243 -4.78 23.89 5.87
CA ALA A 243 -4.01 25.10 5.64
C ALA A 243 -2.77 25.12 6.57
N ALA A 244 -1.75 25.87 6.18
CA ALA A 244 -0.60 26.19 7.02
C ALA A 244 -0.99 27.26 8.07
N ASN A 245 -1.74 26.85 9.07
CA ASN A 245 -2.28 27.72 10.12
C ASN A 245 -2.22 27.11 11.52
N ILE A 246 -1.64 25.92 11.65
CA ILE A 246 -1.45 25.25 12.94
C ILE A 246 -0.24 25.89 13.61
N ARG A 247 -0.45 26.40 14.82
CA ARG A 247 0.56 27.12 15.60
C ARG A 247 0.88 26.41 16.90
N GLY A 248 1.97 26.87 17.52
CA GLY A 248 2.53 26.39 18.76
C GLY A 248 1.55 26.32 19.92
N TRP A 249 1.93 25.55 20.93
CA TRP A 249 1.15 25.29 22.11
C TRP A 249 0.63 26.55 22.83
N SER A 250 1.46 27.56 22.99
CA SER A 250 1.10 28.84 23.61
C SER A 250 0.05 29.62 22.80
N ASN A 251 -0.14 29.35 21.50
CA ASN A 251 -1.13 30.03 20.66
C ASN A 251 -2.54 29.43 20.74
N GLY A 252 -2.71 28.28 21.38
CA GLY A 252 -4.00 27.61 21.50
C GLY A 252 -4.29 26.61 20.36
N ASP A 253 -5.48 26.00 20.42
CA ASP A 253 -5.88 25.00 19.43
C ASP A 253 -6.25 25.63 18.08
N THR A 254 -5.72 25.03 17.02
CA THR A 254 -6.15 25.31 15.64
C THR A 254 -7.23 24.32 15.24
N THR A 255 -8.36 24.83 14.75
CA THR A 255 -9.47 23.97 14.30
C THR A 255 -9.36 23.71 12.81
N HIS A 256 -9.27 22.43 12.42
CA HIS A 256 -9.50 21.99 11.05
C HIS A 256 -10.92 21.43 10.92
N THR A 257 -11.70 21.98 10.00
CA THR A 257 -13.05 21.48 9.70
C THR A 257 -12.95 20.50 8.55
N TYR A 258 -13.45 19.28 8.75
CA TYR A 258 -13.44 18.28 7.68
C TYR A 258 -14.32 18.74 6.51
N GLY A 259 -13.86 18.49 5.29
CA GLY A 259 -14.61 18.73 4.06
C GLY A 259 -15.89 17.89 3.94
N THR A 260 -16.03 16.85 4.77
CA THR A 260 -17.26 16.05 4.89
C THR A 260 -17.66 15.85 6.36
N THR A 261 -18.96 15.69 6.62
CA THR A 261 -19.45 15.36 7.96
C THR A 261 -19.51 13.85 8.14
N PHE A 262 -18.82 13.34 9.16
CA PHE A 262 -18.85 11.93 9.51
C PHE A 262 -20.14 11.55 10.26
N SER A 263 -20.48 10.26 10.24
CA SER A 263 -21.59 9.72 11.05
C SER A 263 -21.30 9.72 12.56
N ARG A 264 -20.02 9.64 12.94
CA ARG A 264 -19.48 9.67 14.31
C ARG A 264 -18.17 10.45 14.32
N ALA A 265 -17.62 10.74 15.50
CA ALA A 265 -16.26 11.30 15.56
C ALA A 265 -15.29 10.29 14.92
N PRO A 266 -14.51 10.67 13.89
CA PRO A 266 -13.61 9.75 13.23
C PRO A 266 -12.35 9.52 14.08
N ILE A 267 -11.70 8.39 13.82
CA ILE A 267 -10.29 8.17 14.13
C ILE A 267 -9.49 8.97 13.10
N SER A 268 -8.73 9.97 13.54
CA SER A 268 -7.89 10.80 12.68
C SER A 268 -6.44 10.73 13.11
N LEU A 269 -5.57 10.38 12.17
CA LEU A 269 -4.12 10.35 12.32
C LEU A 269 -3.54 11.55 11.59
N VAL A 270 -2.52 12.17 12.16
CA VAL A 270 -1.92 13.39 11.61
C VAL A 270 -0.41 13.40 11.73
N THR A 271 0.23 14.02 10.74
CA THR A 271 1.66 14.36 10.73
C THR A 271 1.78 15.74 10.08
N LYS A 272 2.86 16.48 10.35
CA LYS A 272 3.13 17.72 9.60
C LYS A 272 3.39 17.36 8.14
N ASN A 273 2.83 18.14 7.21
CA ASN A 273 3.13 18.08 5.77
C ASN A 273 4.01 19.24 5.31
N THR A 274 4.47 20.06 6.26
CA THR A 274 5.40 21.17 6.06
C THR A 274 6.40 21.22 7.21
N ARG A 275 7.52 21.90 6.96
CA ARG A 275 8.54 22.26 7.96
C ARG A 275 8.83 23.76 7.86
N ASN A 276 7.82 24.57 8.11
CA ASN A 276 7.89 26.03 8.04
C ASN A 276 8.47 26.65 9.31
N ASN A 277 8.14 26.07 10.46
CA ASN A 277 8.63 26.54 11.74
C ASN A 277 10.10 26.20 11.88
N ARG A 278 10.95 27.17 12.24
CA ARG A 278 12.40 26.97 12.33
C ARG A 278 12.78 26.06 13.49
N ASN A 279 12.09 26.16 14.62
CA ASN A 279 12.40 25.41 15.84
C ASN A 279 11.94 23.93 15.75
N GLY A 280 11.09 23.61 14.78
CA GLY A 280 10.66 22.23 14.54
C GLY A 280 9.30 21.93 15.13
N GLY A 281 9.22 20.87 15.92
CA GLY A 281 7.99 20.45 16.57
C GLY A 281 7.15 19.41 15.81
N TRP A 282 6.17 18.87 16.52
CA TRP A 282 5.28 17.79 16.09
C TRP A 282 3.81 18.11 16.42
N LEU A 283 2.86 17.42 15.79
CA LEU A 283 1.45 17.70 16.02
C LEU A 283 0.90 16.87 17.18
N ARG A 284 0.07 17.51 18.01
CA ARG A 284 -0.80 16.86 18.99
C ARG A 284 -2.26 17.15 18.69
N ARG A 285 -3.11 16.16 18.95
CA ARG A 285 -4.56 16.30 18.86
C ARG A 285 -5.12 16.83 20.17
N SER A 286 -5.88 17.92 20.13
CA SER A 286 -6.56 18.44 21.31
C SER A 286 -7.90 17.75 21.54
N GLY A 287 -7.99 17.01 22.65
CA GLY A 287 -9.22 16.38 23.14
C GLY A 287 -9.96 15.52 22.11
N ASN A 288 -11.29 15.45 22.28
CA ASN A 288 -12.15 14.64 21.42
C ASN A 288 -12.37 15.29 20.04
N THR A 289 -12.08 14.53 18.98
CA THR A 289 -12.56 14.80 17.63
C THR A 289 -14.09 14.84 17.62
N SER A 290 -14.65 15.64 16.72
CA SER A 290 -16.09 15.66 16.48
C SER A 290 -16.39 15.18 15.08
N ARG A 291 -17.67 15.04 14.75
CA ARG A 291 -18.13 14.63 13.42
C ARG A 291 -17.71 15.57 12.28
N THR A 292 -17.33 16.82 12.60
CA THR A 292 -17.08 17.86 11.60
C THR A 292 -15.72 18.54 11.74
N ARG A 293 -14.95 18.24 12.79
CA ARG A 293 -13.66 18.90 13.02
C ARG A 293 -12.72 18.10 13.92
N ILE A 294 -11.43 18.33 13.71
CA ILE A 294 -10.32 18.01 14.61
C ILE A 294 -9.67 19.32 15.09
N LYS A 295 -9.15 19.30 16.32
CA LYS A 295 -8.33 20.38 16.86
C LYS A 295 -6.90 19.91 16.99
N LEU A 296 -5.98 20.70 16.45
CA LEU A 296 -4.56 20.39 16.39
C LEU A 296 -3.76 21.54 16.98
N ARG A 297 -2.58 21.21 17.44
CA ARG A 297 -1.62 22.14 18.02
C ARG A 297 -0.21 21.64 17.68
N LEU A 298 0.68 22.55 17.35
CA LEU A 298 2.10 22.25 17.25
C LEU A 298 2.66 22.19 18.65
N ASP A 299 3.27 21.07 18.99
CA ASP A 299 4.08 20.89 20.18
C ASP A 299 5.56 21.06 19.79
N GLU A 300 6.33 21.57 20.73
CA GLU A 300 7.76 21.86 20.64
C GLU A 300 8.36 21.51 22.00
N ASP A 301 9.64 21.17 22.02
CA ASP A 301 10.41 21.02 23.26
C ASP A 301 10.50 22.36 24.01
N HIS A 302 10.97 22.36 25.27
CA HIS A 302 11.33 23.61 25.96
C HIS A 302 12.86 23.80 26.04
N ASP A 303 13.64 23.04 25.26
CA ASP A 303 15.09 23.15 25.28
C ASP A 303 15.52 24.46 24.61
N HIS A 304 16.60 25.06 25.11
CA HIS A 304 17.13 26.38 24.72
C HIS A 304 16.22 27.60 24.98
N ASP A 305 14.94 27.54 24.61
CA ASP A 305 13.93 28.50 25.03
C ASP A 305 12.62 27.79 25.43
N SER A 306 11.97 28.26 26.49
CA SER A 306 10.71 27.65 26.94
C SER A 306 9.50 28.16 26.14
N GLU A 307 9.72 28.80 25.00
CA GLU A 307 8.63 29.32 24.17
C GLU A 307 8.07 28.21 23.30
N ARG A 308 6.75 28.10 23.30
CA ARG A 308 6.01 27.17 22.44
C ARG A 308 4.97 27.92 21.64
N ALA A 309 5.29 29.14 21.21
CA ALA A 309 4.47 29.99 20.36
C ALA A 309 5.13 30.07 18.99
N THR A 310 4.32 29.85 17.96
CA THR A 310 4.76 29.93 16.56
C THR A 310 4.08 31.12 15.90
N THR A 311 4.83 31.88 15.10
CA THR A 311 4.22 33.00 14.35
C THR A 311 3.27 32.49 13.26
N ALA A 312 2.43 33.36 12.72
CA ALA A 312 1.56 32.98 11.61
C ALA A 312 2.32 32.62 10.32
N ALA A 313 3.55 33.13 10.14
CA ALA A 313 4.39 32.83 8.98
C ALA A 313 5.09 31.47 9.08
N GLU A 314 5.27 30.99 10.30
CA GLU A 314 5.90 29.70 10.63
C GLU A 314 4.86 28.59 10.88
N ALA A 315 3.56 28.92 10.75
CA ALA A 315 2.49 27.96 10.98
C ALA A 315 2.58 26.76 10.02
N GLU A 316 2.20 25.60 10.52
CA GLU A 316 2.38 24.33 9.82
C GLU A 316 1.05 23.83 9.24
N ALA A 317 1.14 23.03 8.18
CA ALA A 317 0.03 22.27 7.62
C ALA A 317 0.12 20.81 8.09
N ALA A 318 -1.02 20.19 8.34
CA ALA A 318 -1.13 18.78 8.69
C ALA A 318 -1.62 17.96 7.49
N GLY A 319 -1.02 16.80 7.25
CA GLY A 319 -1.71 15.70 6.60
C GLY A 319 -2.63 15.01 7.59
N ILE A 320 -3.85 14.68 7.16
CA ILE A 320 -4.92 14.16 8.03
C ILE A 320 -5.60 12.99 7.30
N LEU A 321 -5.44 11.78 7.84
CA LEU A 321 -6.22 10.61 7.39
C LEU A 321 -7.25 10.26 8.45
N SER A 322 -8.52 10.20 8.05
CA SER A 322 -9.66 10.03 8.96
C SER A 322 -10.56 8.88 8.55
N PHE A 323 -10.97 8.06 9.53
CA PHE A 323 -11.86 6.92 9.34
C PHE A 323 -13.01 6.98 10.35
N SER A 324 -14.23 6.74 9.90
CA SER A 324 -15.44 6.96 10.72
C SER A 324 -15.56 6.12 12.00
N ARG A 325 -14.75 5.07 12.14
CA ARG A 325 -14.70 4.13 13.27
C ARG A 325 -13.47 3.23 13.18
N THR A 326 -13.23 2.46 14.24
CA THR A 326 -12.33 1.30 14.24
C THR A 326 -12.73 0.33 13.14
N PHE A 327 -11.74 -0.19 12.40
CA PHE A 327 -11.96 -1.19 11.37
C PHE A 327 -10.76 -2.11 11.25
N ASN A 328 -10.98 -3.29 10.67
CA ASN A 328 -9.96 -4.14 10.08
C ASN A 328 -10.53 -4.67 8.75
N ALA A 329 -9.80 -4.46 7.66
CA ALA A 329 -10.26 -4.75 6.31
C ALA A 329 -9.20 -5.52 5.53
N GLU A 330 -9.68 -6.47 4.72
CA GLU A 330 -8.91 -7.18 3.71
C GLU A 330 -9.48 -6.86 2.33
N PHE A 331 -8.66 -6.34 1.44
CA PHE A 331 -9.06 -5.95 0.09
C PHE A 331 -8.53 -6.96 -0.91
N LEU A 332 -9.43 -7.82 -1.36
CA LEU A 332 -9.08 -8.91 -2.26
C LEU A 332 -8.96 -8.42 -3.71
N PRO A 333 -7.90 -8.81 -4.44
CA PRO A 333 -7.98 -8.85 -5.90
C PRO A 333 -8.96 -9.94 -6.32
N GLY A 334 -9.49 -9.84 -7.53
CA GLY A 334 -10.56 -10.70 -8.00
C GLY A 334 -10.53 -10.79 -9.51
N PHE A 335 -10.39 -11.99 -10.04
CA PHE A 335 -10.31 -12.17 -11.49
C PHE A 335 -11.54 -12.90 -12.03
N THR A 336 -11.94 -12.53 -13.24
CA THR A 336 -12.88 -13.30 -14.06
C THR A 336 -12.22 -13.71 -15.36
N VAL A 337 -12.56 -14.90 -15.84
CA VAL A 337 -12.21 -15.40 -17.17
C VAL A 337 -13.47 -15.50 -18.01
N GLU A 338 -13.40 -15.06 -19.24
CA GLU A 338 -14.34 -15.44 -20.28
C GLU A 338 -13.58 -16.20 -21.38
N LYS A 339 -14.02 -17.44 -21.65
CA LYS A 339 -13.50 -18.26 -22.76
C LYS A 339 -14.54 -18.30 -23.88
N SER A 340 -14.13 -17.89 -25.07
CA SER A 340 -14.94 -17.96 -26.29
C SER A 340 -14.17 -18.65 -27.42
N SER A 341 -14.89 -19.11 -28.45
CA SER A 341 -14.27 -19.74 -29.62
C SER A 341 -14.94 -19.33 -30.93
N VAL A 342 -14.14 -19.29 -32.00
CA VAL A 342 -14.59 -19.01 -33.37
C VAL A 342 -13.89 -19.97 -34.32
N VAL A 343 -14.66 -20.56 -35.24
CA VAL A 343 -14.08 -21.36 -36.33
C VAL A 343 -13.51 -20.39 -37.38
N ILE A 344 -12.20 -20.46 -37.62
CA ILE A 344 -11.49 -19.58 -38.56
C ILE A 344 -11.53 -20.13 -39.98
N SER A 345 -11.34 -21.44 -40.12
CA SER A 345 -11.38 -22.12 -41.42
C SER A 345 -11.69 -23.59 -41.26
N ASP A 346 -12.23 -24.21 -42.32
CA ASP A 346 -12.34 -25.67 -42.42
C ASP A 346 -11.90 -26.19 -43.81
N PRO A 347 -11.57 -27.49 -43.95
CA PRO A 347 -11.05 -28.05 -45.20
C PRO A 347 -12.01 -28.03 -46.39
N VAL A 348 -13.31 -27.84 -46.16
CA VAL A 348 -14.37 -27.88 -47.17
C VAL A 348 -14.78 -26.48 -47.61
N ASN A 349 -15.07 -25.60 -46.66
CA ASN A 349 -15.59 -24.25 -46.92
C ASN A 349 -14.51 -23.16 -46.87
N GLY A 350 -13.26 -23.51 -46.53
CA GLY A 350 -12.19 -22.53 -46.33
C GLY A 350 -12.57 -21.55 -45.23
N THR A 351 -12.44 -20.25 -45.49
CA THR A 351 -12.83 -19.16 -44.57
C THR A 351 -14.26 -18.67 -44.75
N ASN A 352 -15.02 -19.22 -45.72
CA ASN A 352 -16.38 -18.76 -46.02
C ASN A 352 -17.41 -19.64 -45.31
N ASN A 353 -18.04 -19.12 -44.25
CA ASN A 353 -18.98 -19.86 -43.39
C ASN A 353 -18.41 -21.20 -42.85
N PRO A 354 -17.23 -21.18 -42.22
CA PRO A 354 -16.53 -22.38 -41.81
C PRO A 354 -17.32 -23.16 -40.73
N LYS A 355 -17.11 -24.48 -40.71
CA LYS A 355 -17.74 -25.43 -39.79
C LYS A 355 -16.72 -26.11 -38.88
N ALA A 356 -17.12 -26.41 -37.65
CA ALA A 356 -16.31 -27.19 -36.71
C ALA A 356 -16.30 -28.68 -37.10
N ILE A 357 -15.59 -29.02 -38.16
CA ILE A 357 -15.40 -30.39 -38.68
C ILE A 357 -13.92 -30.80 -38.53
N PRO A 358 -13.57 -32.10 -38.64
CA PRO A 358 -12.17 -32.53 -38.64
C PRO A 358 -11.30 -31.73 -39.62
N GLY A 359 -10.14 -31.29 -39.16
CA GLY A 359 -9.21 -30.39 -39.85
C GLY A 359 -9.56 -28.90 -39.76
N ALA A 360 -10.66 -28.52 -39.11
CA ALA A 360 -11.00 -27.11 -38.92
C ALA A 360 -10.08 -26.43 -37.89
N VAL A 361 -9.69 -25.20 -38.19
CA VAL A 361 -8.93 -24.33 -37.29
C VAL A 361 -9.91 -23.53 -36.45
N VAL A 362 -9.82 -23.68 -35.14
CA VAL A 362 -10.65 -22.96 -34.16
C VAL A 362 -9.74 -22.05 -33.34
N GLU A 363 -10.08 -20.77 -33.26
CA GLU A 363 -9.43 -19.80 -32.38
C GLU A 363 -10.20 -19.72 -31.07
N TYR A 364 -9.49 -19.89 -29.97
CA TYR A 364 -9.99 -19.65 -28.62
C TYR A 364 -9.48 -18.30 -28.12
N THR A 365 -10.35 -17.55 -27.45
CA THR A 365 -9.99 -16.30 -26.77
C THR A 365 -10.27 -16.45 -25.29
N LEU A 366 -9.26 -16.19 -24.47
CA LEU A 366 -9.36 -16.04 -23.02
C LEU A 366 -9.28 -14.55 -22.69
N LEU A 367 -10.40 -13.95 -22.33
CA LEU A 367 -10.47 -12.59 -21.80
C LEU A 367 -10.39 -12.65 -20.27
N ILE A 368 -9.34 -12.03 -19.74
CA ILE A 368 -9.12 -11.89 -18.30
C ILE A 368 -9.51 -10.50 -17.88
N THR A 369 -10.16 -10.39 -16.72
CA THR A 369 -10.53 -9.10 -16.13
C THR A 369 -10.17 -9.09 -14.65
N ASN A 370 -9.40 -8.10 -14.19
CA ASN A 370 -9.21 -7.85 -12.77
C ASN A 370 -10.39 -7.01 -12.25
N THR A 371 -11.37 -7.72 -11.68
CA THR A 371 -12.55 -7.19 -10.99
C THR A 371 -12.28 -6.75 -9.55
N GLY A 372 -11.13 -7.10 -8.99
CA GLY A 372 -10.78 -6.78 -7.61
C GLY A 372 -10.20 -5.39 -7.41
N HIS A 373 -9.73 -5.15 -6.20
CA HIS A 373 -9.26 -3.84 -5.75
C HIS A 373 -7.75 -3.74 -5.62
N ASP A 374 -7.01 -4.79 -5.99
CA ASP A 374 -5.55 -4.75 -5.92
C ASP A 374 -4.88 -5.42 -7.10
N TYR A 375 -3.60 -5.07 -7.27
CA TYR A 375 -2.71 -5.68 -8.23
C TYR A 375 -2.50 -7.16 -7.89
N SER A 376 -2.15 -7.98 -8.88
CA SER A 376 -1.52 -9.25 -8.56
C SER A 376 -0.10 -9.03 -8.05
N ASP A 377 0.44 -9.97 -7.26
CA ASP A 377 1.88 -10.01 -7.04
C ASP A 377 2.60 -10.09 -8.40
N SER A 378 3.77 -9.45 -8.51
CA SER A 378 4.56 -9.51 -9.74
C SER A 378 4.91 -10.95 -10.08
N ASP A 379 4.75 -11.32 -11.36
CA ASP A 379 5.15 -12.61 -11.93
C ASP A 379 4.50 -13.84 -11.25
N ASN A 380 3.36 -13.63 -10.60
CA ASN A 380 2.63 -14.66 -9.85
C ASN A 380 1.20 -14.90 -10.39
N PHE A 381 0.80 -14.21 -11.46
CA PHE A 381 -0.50 -14.41 -12.11
C PHE A 381 -0.40 -15.51 -13.17
N GLU A 382 -1.19 -16.58 -13.02
CA GLU A 382 -1.23 -17.70 -13.97
C GLU A 382 -2.67 -18.06 -14.37
N VAL A 383 -2.84 -18.42 -15.65
CA VAL A 383 -4.09 -18.99 -16.20
C VAL A 383 -3.77 -20.33 -16.82
N SER A 384 -4.41 -21.41 -16.34
CA SER A 384 -4.31 -22.73 -16.96
C SER A 384 -5.59 -23.07 -17.70
N ASP A 385 -5.44 -23.59 -18.91
CA ASP A 385 -6.54 -23.99 -19.77
C ASP A 385 -6.36 -25.41 -20.29
N THR A 386 -7.36 -26.25 -20.08
CA THR A 386 -7.44 -27.60 -20.65
C THR A 386 -8.00 -27.54 -22.06
N LEU A 387 -7.24 -28.04 -23.02
CA LEU A 387 -7.64 -28.12 -24.42
C LEU A 387 -8.68 -29.24 -24.61
N PRO A 388 -9.66 -29.09 -25.52
CA PRO A 388 -10.59 -30.17 -25.86
C PRO A 388 -9.84 -31.42 -26.39
N ALA A 389 -10.26 -32.61 -25.97
CA ALA A 389 -9.56 -33.87 -26.28
C ALA A 389 -9.37 -34.15 -27.79
N ASP A 390 -10.38 -33.79 -28.59
CA ASP A 390 -10.40 -33.98 -30.05
C ASP A 390 -9.74 -32.83 -30.80
N THR A 391 -8.78 -32.15 -30.18
CA THR A 391 -8.05 -31.05 -30.80
C THR A 391 -6.54 -31.20 -30.64
N SER A 392 -5.78 -30.57 -31.54
CA SER A 392 -4.32 -30.42 -31.49
C SER A 392 -3.98 -28.94 -31.43
N LEU A 393 -3.08 -28.53 -30.53
CA LEU A 393 -2.70 -27.12 -30.39
C LEU A 393 -1.87 -26.68 -31.59
N LEU A 394 -2.21 -25.55 -32.24
CA LEU A 394 -1.30 -24.92 -33.18
C LEU A 394 -0.17 -24.24 -32.42
N VAL A 395 1.05 -24.72 -32.65
CA VAL A 395 2.28 -24.25 -31.98
C VAL A 395 3.12 -23.35 -32.89
N SER A 396 2.65 -23.13 -34.12
CA SER A 396 3.19 -22.13 -35.06
C SER A 396 2.70 -20.72 -34.74
N ASP A 397 3.37 -19.72 -35.31
CA ASP A 397 3.04 -18.32 -35.09
C ASP A 397 1.58 -17.99 -35.45
N ILE A 398 0.84 -17.45 -34.47
CA ILE A 398 -0.50 -16.97 -34.73
C ILE A 398 -0.45 -15.60 -35.46
N PRO A 399 -1.30 -15.38 -36.47
CA PRO A 399 -1.32 -14.11 -37.20
C PRO A 399 -1.53 -12.89 -36.29
N GLY A 400 -0.61 -11.92 -36.39
CA GLY A 400 -0.65 -10.69 -35.61
C GLY A 400 -0.29 -10.85 -34.13
N GLY A 401 0.33 -11.98 -33.74
CA GLY A 401 0.95 -12.17 -32.43
C GLY A 401 2.39 -11.67 -32.35
N SER A 402 2.99 -11.77 -31.16
CA SER A 402 4.37 -11.34 -30.87
C SER A 402 5.40 -12.46 -31.09
N GLY A 403 5.24 -13.25 -32.16
CA GLY A 403 6.19 -14.29 -32.57
C GLY A 403 6.08 -15.63 -31.84
N GLY A 404 4.87 -16.16 -31.64
CA GLY A 404 4.63 -17.47 -31.05
C GLY A 404 3.17 -17.93 -31.18
N PRO A 405 2.75 -19.02 -30.50
CA PRO A 405 1.44 -19.64 -30.68
C PRO A 405 0.28 -18.91 -30.00
N VAL A 406 0.58 -17.87 -29.22
CA VAL A 406 -0.41 -17.06 -28.52
C VAL A 406 -0.27 -15.60 -28.92
N LYS A 407 -1.41 -14.98 -29.19
CA LYS A 407 -1.52 -13.54 -29.35
C LYS A 407 -2.01 -12.92 -28.06
N PHE A 408 -1.26 -11.93 -27.57
CA PHE A 408 -1.62 -11.10 -26.45
C PHE A 408 -2.16 -9.75 -26.95
N ASP A 409 -3.30 -9.33 -26.43
CA ASP A 409 -3.83 -7.99 -26.61
C ASP A 409 -4.09 -7.40 -25.22
N ASP A 410 -3.42 -6.27 -24.92
CA ASP A 410 -3.68 -5.50 -23.71
C ASP A 410 -4.97 -4.69 -23.86
N GLY A 411 -5.77 -4.65 -22.81
CA GLY A 411 -7.06 -3.99 -22.79
C GLY A 411 -6.95 -2.47 -22.89
N ALA A 412 -8.08 -1.82 -23.22
CA ALA A 412 -8.16 -0.36 -23.22
C ALA A 412 -7.86 0.22 -21.82
N THR A 413 -8.32 -0.47 -20.77
CA THR A 413 -7.76 -0.32 -19.43
C THR A 413 -6.64 -1.35 -19.30
N SER A 414 -5.40 -0.87 -19.38
CA SER A 414 -4.20 -1.71 -19.45
C SER A 414 -4.04 -2.59 -18.22
N SER A 415 -3.75 -3.88 -18.44
CA SER A 415 -3.35 -4.81 -17.39
C SER A 415 -1.96 -4.51 -16.82
N LYS A 416 -1.16 -3.66 -17.48
CA LYS A 416 0.28 -3.42 -17.22
C LYS A 416 1.18 -4.67 -17.29
N THR A 417 0.65 -5.83 -17.64
CA THR A 417 1.44 -7.05 -17.79
C THR A 417 2.12 -7.09 -19.15
N ASN A 418 3.30 -7.70 -19.22
CA ASN A 418 4.03 -7.88 -20.46
C ASN A 418 3.95 -9.34 -20.96
N TRP A 419 3.89 -9.52 -22.28
CA TRP A 419 3.91 -10.85 -22.91
C TRP A 419 5.26 -11.10 -23.57
N VAL A 420 5.95 -12.15 -23.13
CA VAL A 420 7.24 -12.56 -23.67
C VAL A 420 7.12 -13.97 -24.23
N PHE A 421 7.66 -14.22 -25.41
CA PHE A 421 7.80 -15.56 -25.98
C PHE A 421 9.22 -15.73 -26.51
N SER A 422 9.92 -16.75 -26.04
CA SER A 422 11.33 -17.01 -26.38
C SER A 422 11.51 -18.31 -27.16
N GLY A 423 10.50 -19.19 -27.15
CA GLY A 423 10.48 -20.42 -27.93
C GLY A 423 9.67 -21.52 -27.25
N LEU A 424 9.32 -22.56 -28.01
CA LEU A 424 8.42 -23.63 -27.56
C LEU A 424 8.91 -24.43 -26.34
N SER A 425 10.22 -24.46 -26.06
CA SER A 425 10.80 -25.17 -24.91
C SER A 425 11.32 -24.25 -23.81
N SER A 426 11.03 -22.95 -23.89
CA SER A 426 11.38 -22.02 -22.83
C SER A 426 10.45 -22.24 -21.62
N LEU A 427 11.02 -22.11 -20.41
CA LEU A 427 10.27 -22.15 -19.14
C LEU A 427 10.27 -20.78 -18.43
N THR A 428 10.89 -19.77 -19.03
CA THR A 428 11.09 -18.43 -18.43
C THR A 428 10.28 -17.35 -19.13
N ASP A 429 9.61 -17.67 -20.23
CA ASP A 429 8.72 -16.78 -20.98
C ASP A 429 7.27 -16.95 -20.52
N SER A 430 6.29 -16.41 -21.26
CA SER A 430 4.92 -16.24 -20.75
C SER A 430 3.97 -17.41 -21.01
N ILE A 431 4.46 -18.55 -21.52
CA ILE A 431 3.66 -19.74 -21.78
C ILE A 431 4.43 -21.01 -21.45
N ASP A 432 3.75 -21.95 -20.80
CA ASP A 432 4.21 -23.33 -20.66
C ASP A 432 3.17 -24.30 -21.23
N PHE A 433 3.62 -25.49 -21.62
CA PHE A 433 2.78 -26.54 -22.20
C PHE A 433 2.84 -27.81 -21.37
N SER A 434 1.75 -28.59 -21.38
CA SER A 434 1.68 -29.85 -20.65
C SER A 434 0.90 -30.90 -21.42
N THR A 435 1.27 -32.16 -21.18
CA THR A 435 0.58 -33.36 -21.67
C THR A 435 -0.38 -33.95 -20.63
N ASN A 436 -0.32 -33.51 -19.37
CA ASN A 436 -1.06 -34.10 -18.25
C ASN A 436 -1.75 -33.09 -17.31
N GLY A 437 -1.47 -31.79 -17.45
CA GLY A 437 -2.05 -30.72 -16.62
C GLY A 437 -1.39 -30.53 -15.25
N THR A 438 -0.34 -31.29 -14.93
CA THR A 438 0.40 -31.18 -13.65
C THR A 438 1.86 -30.79 -13.85
N ASP A 439 2.50 -31.28 -14.91
CA ASP A 439 3.87 -30.94 -15.29
C ASP A 439 3.85 -30.09 -16.56
N PHE A 440 4.32 -28.86 -16.44
CA PHE A 440 4.31 -27.85 -17.49
C PHE A 440 5.69 -27.67 -18.15
N SER A 441 6.55 -28.68 -18.10
CA SER A 441 7.89 -28.65 -18.72
C SER A 441 7.93 -29.19 -20.17
N TYR A 442 6.77 -29.49 -20.77
CA TYR A 442 6.73 -30.09 -22.10
C TYR A 442 7.11 -29.07 -23.17
N GLY A 443 8.09 -29.41 -24.02
CA GLY A 443 8.47 -28.62 -25.19
C GLY A 443 7.78 -29.14 -26.45
N PRO A 444 6.78 -28.43 -27.00
CA PRO A 444 6.04 -28.91 -28.16
C PRO A 444 6.90 -29.05 -29.42
N THR A 445 6.51 -30.01 -30.26
CA THR A 445 7.11 -30.23 -31.58
C THR A 445 6.02 -30.14 -32.64
N ALA A 446 6.14 -29.13 -33.51
CA ALA A 446 5.23 -28.94 -34.63
C ALA A 446 5.24 -30.14 -35.60
N ASP A 447 4.06 -30.66 -35.92
CA ASP A 447 3.83 -31.61 -36.99
C ASP A 447 3.81 -30.93 -38.38
N GLY A 448 3.46 -31.69 -39.42
CA GLY A 448 3.36 -31.17 -40.79
C GLY A 448 2.28 -30.08 -41.01
N GLN A 449 1.39 -29.87 -40.04
CA GLN A 449 0.38 -28.81 -40.03
C GLN A 449 0.72 -27.68 -39.07
N GLY A 450 1.88 -27.73 -38.41
CA GLY A 450 2.28 -26.74 -37.41
C GLY A 450 1.58 -26.92 -36.06
N ALA A 451 1.00 -28.10 -35.80
CA ALA A 451 0.28 -28.42 -34.57
C ALA A 451 1.02 -29.48 -33.75
N ASP A 452 0.68 -29.59 -32.47
CA ASP A 452 1.13 -30.66 -31.59
C ASP A 452 -0.07 -31.26 -30.87
N ALA A 453 -0.34 -32.54 -31.17
CA ALA A 453 -1.46 -33.30 -30.61
C ALA A 453 -1.22 -33.77 -29.17
N SER A 454 0.04 -33.71 -28.71
CA SER A 454 0.45 -34.15 -27.37
C SER A 454 0.13 -33.11 -26.31
N VAL A 455 0.04 -31.84 -26.70
CA VAL A 455 -0.33 -30.76 -25.78
C VAL A 455 -1.81 -30.90 -25.43
N THR A 456 -2.09 -31.05 -24.13
CA THR A 456 -3.45 -31.14 -23.59
C THR A 456 -3.79 -29.96 -22.69
N HIS A 457 -2.78 -29.25 -22.19
CA HIS A 457 -2.98 -28.05 -21.37
C HIS A 457 -1.95 -26.98 -21.73
N ILE A 458 -2.36 -25.73 -21.58
CA ILE A 458 -1.48 -24.57 -21.63
C ILE A 458 -1.55 -23.81 -20.31
N LYS A 459 -0.45 -23.21 -19.90
CA LYS A 459 -0.38 -22.28 -18.79
C LYS A 459 0.16 -20.95 -19.31
N LEU A 460 -0.61 -19.89 -19.11
CA LEU A 460 -0.26 -18.51 -19.44
C LEU A 460 0.23 -17.82 -18.17
N LYS A 461 1.42 -17.21 -18.23
CA LYS A 461 2.09 -16.54 -17.11
C LYS A 461 2.72 -15.23 -17.58
N PRO A 462 1.92 -14.19 -17.87
CA PRO A 462 2.45 -12.90 -18.30
C PRO A 462 3.36 -12.30 -17.22
N GLN A 463 4.36 -11.51 -17.62
CA GLN A 463 5.32 -10.90 -16.69
C GLN A 463 4.78 -9.60 -16.08
N GLY A 464 5.21 -9.31 -14.85
CA GLY A 464 4.78 -8.15 -14.07
C GLY A 464 3.52 -8.40 -13.22
N ALA A 465 3.06 -7.33 -12.56
CA ALA A 465 1.84 -7.32 -11.75
C ALA A 465 0.62 -6.96 -12.61
N PHE A 466 -0.45 -7.76 -12.54
CA PHE A 466 -1.71 -7.46 -13.22
C PHE A 466 -2.43 -6.32 -12.49
N ALA A 467 -2.63 -5.19 -13.18
CA ALA A 467 -3.16 -3.98 -12.59
C ALA A 467 -4.59 -4.10 -12.02
N ALA A 468 -4.91 -3.21 -11.08
CA ALA A 468 -6.28 -2.90 -10.63
C ALA A 468 -6.56 -1.40 -10.73
N TYR A 469 -7.68 -1.04 -11.36
CA TYR A 469 -8.14 0.36 -11.52
C TYR A 469 -9.65 0.52 -11.26
N PRO A 470 -10.22 0.05 -10.13
CA PRO A 470 -11.66 0.24 -9.88
C PRO A 470 -12.07 1.72 -10.07
N PRO A 471 -13.22 2.03 -10.69
CA PRO A 471 -14.23 1.11 -11.21
C PRO A 471 -13.92 0.53 -12.61
N SER A 472 -12.87 1.01 -13.29
CA SER A 472 -12.47 0.52 -14.62
C SER A 472 -11.65 -0.76 -14.48
N HIS A 473 -12.23 -1.90 -14.83
CA HIS A 473 -11.54 -3.18 -14.65
C HIS A 473 -10.48 -3.40 -15.75
N PRO A 474 -9.20 -3.57 -15.40
CA PRO A 474 -8.15 -3.87 -16.37
C PRO A 474 -8.37 -5.22 -17.02
N THR A 475 -8.03 -5.34 -18.31
CA THR A 475 -8.25 -6.57 -19.07
C THR A 475 -7.04 -6.97 -19.90
N ALA A 476 -6.88 -8.27 -20.11
CA ALA A 476 -5.89 -8.86 -21.00
C ALA A 476 -6.53 -10.01 -21.78
N SER A 477 -6.29 -10.07 -23.08
CA SER A 477 -6.83 -11.11 -23.95
C SER A 477 -5.71 -12.00 -24.50
N TYR A 478 -5.88 -13.31 -24.39
CA TYR A 478 -4.97 -14.31 -24.94
C TYR A 478 -5.69 -15.16 -25.98
N ARG A 479 -5.16 -15.21 -27.19
CA ARG A 479 -5.73 -15.96 -28.31
C ARG A 479 -4.79 -17.03 -28.78
N TYR A 480 -5.29 -18.25 -28.89
CA TYR A 480 -4.56 -19.40 -29.42
C TYR A 480 -5.46 -20.20 -30.36
N ARG A 481 -4.87 -21.05 -31.20
CA ARG A 481 -5.62 -21.85 -32.17
C ARG A 481 -5.41 -23.33 -31.97
N VAL A 482 -6.41 -24.11 -32.31
CA VAL A 482 -6.34 -25.57 -32.35
C VAL A 482 -6.86 -26.08 -33.69
N ILE A 483 -6.47 -27.29 -34.06
CA ILE A 483 -7.04 -28.05 -35.17
C ILE A 483 -7.91 -29.17 -34.60
N ILE A 484 -9.13 -29.33 -35.10
CA ILE A 484 -10.00 -30.47 -34.77
C ILE A 484 -9.43 -31.73 -35.43
N LYS A 485 -9.30 -32.82 -34.67
CA LYS A 485 -8.75 -34.11 -35.14
C LYS A 485 -9.69 -34.84 -36.09
#